data_AF-A0A2W0CCG9-F1
#
_entry.id   AF-A0A2W0CCG9-F1
#
_cell.length_a   1.000
_cell.length_b   1.000
_cell.length_c   1.000
_cell.angle_alpha   90.00
_cell.angle_beta   90.00
_cell.angle_gamma   90.00
#
_symmetry.space_group_name_H-M   'P 1'
#
loop_
_entity.id
_entity.type
_entity.pdbx_description
1 polymer ?
#
loop_
_entity_poly.entity_id
_entity_poly.type
_entity_poly.pdbx_seq_one_letter_code
_entity_poly.pdbx_strand_id
1 'polypeptide(L)'
;MKTHAELNSLLVDDYLDLLNIATQLGDDEWKNSILQALKEEVDANRHLDSREVRQDLWTQFEGINEQMHDLLVQLKHADSAEEKEQIVEMLWGLKVDRNAITRKLETISRASAGQQ
;
A
#
# COMPACT_ATOMS: atom_id res chain seq x y z
N MET A 1 3.81 -7.78 18.89
CA MET A 1 2.74 -6.90 18.36
C MET A 1 1.94 -7.73 17.38
N LYS A 2 0.62 -7.88 17.58
CA LYS A 2 -0.23 -8.48 16.55
C LYS A 2 -0.29 -7.51 15.37
N THR A 3 -0.09 -8.01 14.17
CA THR A 3 -0.14 -7.21 12.93
C THR A 3 -1.57 -6.71 12.69
N HIS A 4 -1.75 -5.60 11.97
CA HIS A 4 -3.09 -5.09 11.63
C HIS A 4 -3.94 -6.13 10.87
N ALA A 5 -3.30 -6.99 10.08
CA ALA A 5 -3.94 -8.12 9.43
C ALA A 5 -4.52 -9.16 10.43
N GLU A 6 -3.79 -9.47 11.51
CA GLU A 6 -4.26 -10.40 12.55
C GLU A 6 -5.38 -9.79 13.41
N LEU A 7 -5.35 -8.47 13.65
CA LEU A 7 -6.44 -7.76 14.34
C LEU A 7 -7.71 -7.70 13.50
N ASN A 8 -7.57 -7.48 12.19
CA ASN A 8 -8.70 -7.46 11.25
C ASN A 8 -9.34 -8.86 11.12
N SER A 9 -8.54 -9.93 11.07
CA SER A 9 -9.06 -11.30 11.05
C SER A 9 -9.87 -11.65 12.30
N LEU A 10 -9.43 -11.21 13.49
CA LEU A 10 -10.15 -11.47 14.74
C LEU A 10 -11.48 -10.71 14.82
N LEU A 11 -11.49 -9.46 14.35
CA LEU A 11 -12.72 -8.66 14.28
C LEU A 11 -13.74 -9.26 13.31
N VAL A 12 -13.29 -9.73 12.15
CA VAL A 12 -14.15 -10.40 11.16
C VAL A 12 -14.77 -11.67 11.74
N ASP A 13 -13.99 -12.48 12.46
CA ASP A 13 -14.50 -13.70 13.12
C ASP A 13 -15.55 -13.36 14.20
N ASP A 14 -15.30 -12.36 15.05
CA ASP A 14 -16.27 -11.93 16.08
C ASP A 14 -17.59 -11.41 15.48
N TYR A 15 -17.53 -10.68 14.36
CA TYR A 15 -18.74 -10.22 13.66
C TYR A 15 -19.50 -11.35 12.96
N LEU A 16 -18.81 -12.38 12.48
CA LEU A 16 -19.44 -13.56 11.89
C LEU A 16 -20.20 -14.37 12.96
N ASP A 17 -19.66 -14.48 14.16
CA ASP A 17 -20.35 -15.12 15.29
C ASP A 17 -21.61 -14.34 15.68
N LEU A 18 -21.54 -13.01 15.78
CA LEU A 18 -22.69 -12.16 16.06
C LEU A 18 -23.77 -12.24 14.97
N LEU A 19 -23.38 -12.26 13.70
CA LEU A 19 -24.30 -12.38 12.57
C LEU A 19 -25.02 -13.74 12.60
N ASN A 20 -24.32 -14.80 12.98
CA ASN A 20 -24.88 -16.15 13.09
C ASN A 20 -25.90 -16.22 14.23
N ILE A 21 -25.65 -15.55 15.36
CA ILE A 21 -26.59 -15.44 16.48
C ILE A 21 -27.84 -14.63 16.08
N ALA A 22 -27.66 -13.48 15.41
CA ALA A 22 -28.78 -12.66 14.92
C ALA A 22 -29.66 -13.43 13.92
N THR A 23 -29.04 -14.22 13.05
CA THR A 23 -29.73 -15.08 12.09
C THR A 23 -30.52 -16.19 12.78
N GLN A 24 -29.95 -16.82 13.82
CA GLN A 24 -30.65 -17.86 14.59
C GLN A 24 -31.85 -17.32 15.38
N LEU A 25 -31.78 -16.06 15.81
CA LEU A 25 -32.88 -15.39 16.52
C LEU A 25 -33.94 -14.80 15.58
N GLY A 26 -33.69 -14.80 14.26
CA GLY A 26 -34.58 -14.20 13.27
C GLY A 26 -34.67 -12.67 13.37
N ASP A 27 -33.69 -12.05 14.00
CA ASP A 27 -33.65 -10.59 14.22
C ASP A 27 -32.99 -9.91 13.01
N ASP A 28 -33.80 -9.63 12.00
CA ASP A 28 -33.37 -8.99 10.77
C ASP A 28 -32.87 -7.55 10.99
N GLU A 29 -33.37 -6.85 12.02
CA GLU A 29 -32.95 -5.48 12.34
C GLU A 29 -31.54 -5.46 12.94
N TRP A 30 -31.27 -6.41 13.84
CA TRP A 30 -29.95 -6.61 14.42
C TRP A 30 -28.95 -7.12 13.37
N LYS A 31 -29.35 -8.06 12.50
CA LYS A 31 -28.54 -8.54 11.37
C LYS A 31 -28.14 -7.39 10.44
N ASN A 32 -29.07 -6.51 10.07
CA ASN A 32 -28.79 -5.37 9.20
C ASN A 32 -27.85 -4.35 9.88
N SER A 33 -28.02 -4.14 11.19
CA SER A 33 -27.11 -3.27 11.97
C SER A 33 -25.68 -3.81 12.01
N ILE A 34 -25.51 -5.13 12.18
CA ILE A 34 -24.20 -5.79 12.13
C ILE A 34 -23.55 -5.66 10.75
N LEU A 35 -24.32 -5.89 9.67
CA LEU A 35 -23.82 -5.74 8.30
C LEU A 35 -23.40 -4.30 7.98
N GLN A 36 -24.13 -3.31 8.50
CA GLN A 36 -23.79 -1.91 8.32
C GLN A 36 -22.50 -1.53 9.06
N ALA A 37 -22.36 -1.95 10.32
CA ALA A 37 -21.13 -1.75 11.09
C ALA A 37 -19.92 -2.42 10.42
N LEU A 38 -20.09 -3.65 9.90
CA LEU A 38 -19.02 -4.36 9.19
C LEU A 38 -18.61 -3.62 7.92
N LYS A 39 -19.57 -3.06 7.18
CA LYS A 39 -19.28 -2.30 5.96
C LYS A 39 -18.51 -1.01 6.26
N GLU A 40 -18.90 -0.29 7.31
CA GLU A 40 -18.22 0.94 7.75
C GLU A 40 -16.79 0.65 8.23
N GLU A 41 -16.57 -0.43 8.97
CA GLU A 41 -15.23 -0.87 9.40
C GLU A 41 -14.37 -1.33 8.21
N VAL A 42 -14.92 -2.08 7.26
CA VAL A 42 -14.21 -2.51 6.05
C VAL A 42 -13.81 -1.31 5.19
N ASP A 43 -14.70 -0.33 5.02
CA ASP A 43 -14.39 0.89 4.30
C ASP A 43 -13.33 1.74 5.04
N ALA A 44 -13.43 1.87 6.36
CA ALA A 44 -12.44 2.56 7.18
C ALA A 44 -11.06 1.89 7.11
N ASN A 45 -11.00 0.56 7.20
CA ASN A 45 -9.74 -0.20 7.11
C ASN A 45 -9.14 -0.13 5.70
N ARG A 46 -9.97 -0.17 4.65
CA ARG A 46 -9.52 -0.01 3.27
C ARG A 46 -8.84 1.35 3.03
N HIS A 47 -9.33 2.41 3.68
CA HIS A 47 -8.71 3.72 3.62
C HIS A 47 -7.40 3.82 4.41
N LEU A 48 -7.30 3.14 5.56
CA LEU A 48 -6.06 3.03 6.34
C LEU A 48 -4.99 2.26 5.59
N ASP A 49 -5.33 1.07 5.06
CA ASP A 49 -4.44 0.24 4.25
C ASP A 49 -3.95 1.03 3.02
N SER A 50 -4.83 1.80 2.37
CA SER A 50 -4.46 2.64 1.22
C SER A 50 -3.48 3.76 1.57
N ARG A 51 -3.51 4.27 2.82
CA ARG A 51 -2.60 5.31 3.29
C ARG A 51 -1.24 4.76 3.67
N GLU A 52 -1.20 3.62 4.36
CA GLU A 52 0.05 2.93 4.70
C GLU A 52 0.78 2.46 3.44
N VAL A 53 0.07 1.81 2.52
CA VAL A 53 0.64 1.38 1.23
C VAL A 53 1.16 2.57 0.42
N ARG A 54 0.45 3.71 0.46
CA ARG A 54 0.92 4.94 -0.20
C ARG A 54 2.20 5.48 0.44
N GLN A 55 2.29 5.46 1.77
CA GLN A 55 3.47 5.91 2.49
C GLN A 55 4.69 5.02 2.17
N ASP A 56 4.51 3.70 2.14
CA ASP A 56 5.56 2.76 1.79
C ASP A 56 6.09 2.95 0.36
N LEU A 57 5.19 3.26 -0.58
CA LEU A 57 5.58 3.58 -1.95
C LEU A 57 6.35 4.91 -2.04
N TRP A 58 6.01 5.90 -1.22
CA TRP A 58 6.78 7.14 -1.14
C TRP A 58 8.18 6.91 -0.56
N THR A 59 8.31 6.15 0.52
CA THR A 59 9.61 5.78 1.10
C THR A 59 10.50 5.06 0.08
N GLN A 60 9.93 4.12 -0.69
CA GLN A 60 10.67 3.44 -1.76
C GLN A 60 11.06 4.41 -2.89
N PHE A 61 10.18 5.35 -3.26
CA PHE A 61 10.49 6.37 -4.27
C PHE A 61 11.63 7.29 -3.83
N GLU A 62 11.66 7.71 -2.57
CA GLU A 62 12.74 8.49 -1.98
C GLU A 62 14.06 7.72 -2.00
N GLY A 63 14.05 6.46 -1.56
CA GLY A 63 15.24 5.60 -1.58
C GLY A 63 15.82 5.41 -2.98
N ILE A 64 14.98 5.23 -4.01
CA ILE A 64 15.45 5.17 -5.40
C ILE A 64 16.09 6.50 -5.83
N ASN A 65 15.52 7.64 -5.45
CA ASN A 65 16.08 8.94 -5.82
C ASN A 65 17.44 9.19 -5.14
N GLU A 66 17.61 8.77 -3.88
CA GLU A 66 18.90 8.83 -3.20
C GLU A 66 19.95 7.95 -3.90
N GLN A 67 19.60 6.70 -4.22
CA GLN A 67 20.49 5.81 -4.99
C GLN A 67 20.86 6.38 -6.36
N MET A 68 19.90 6.98 -7.07
CA MET A 68 20.17 7.66 -8.34
C MET A 68 21.10 8.86 -8.15
N HIS A 69 20.93 9.62 -7.06
CA HIS A 69 21.80 10.75 -6.74
C HIS A 69 23.24 10.28 -6.51
N ASP A 70 23.42 9.23 -5.70
CA ASP A 70 24.73 8.66 -5.40
C ASP A 70 25.41 8.12 -6.66
N LEU A 71 24.67 7.44 -7.54
CA LEU A 71 25.19 6.99 -8.83
C LEU A 71 25.60 8.15 -9.74
N LEU A 72 24.83 9.26 -9.76
CA LEU A 72 25.22 10.45 -10.51
C LEU A 72 26.46 11.13 -9.93
N VAL A 73 26.64 11.11 -8.61
CA VAL A 73 27.87 11.57 -7.96
C VAL A 73 29.04 10.67 -8.35
N GLN A 74 28.88 9.35 -8.28
CA GLN A 74 29.90 8.39 -8.71
C GLN A 74 30.26 8.57 -10.19
N LEU A 75 29.28 8.81 -11.06
CA LEU A 75 29.50 9.03 -12.48
C LEU A 75 30.41 10.24 -12.76
N LYS A 76 30.33 11.29 -11.93
CA LYS A 76 31.18 12.49 -12.04
C LYS A 76 32.63 12.23 -11.63
N HIS A 77 32.86 11.26 -10.77
CA HIS A 77 34.19 10.91 -10.25
C HIS A 77 34.79 9.66 -10.92
N ALA A 78 34.02 8.97 -11.76
CA ALA A 78 34.50 7.80 -12.50
C ALA A 78 35.58 8.20 -13.52
N ASP A 79 36.70 7.51 -13.49
CA ASP A 79 37.85 7.77 -14.36
C ASP A 79 37.84 6.87 -15.60
N SER A 80 37.26 5.67 -15.50
CA SER A 80 37.21 4.69 -16.59
C SER A 80 35.91 4.74 -17.38
N ALA A 81 35.97 4.41 -18.66
CA ALA A 81 34.78 4.29 -19.51
C ALA A 81 33.87 3.12 -19.08
N GLU A 82 34.49 2.03 -18.61
CA GLU A 82 33.79 0.83 -18.13
C GLU A 82 32.97 1.11 -16.85
N GLU A 83 33.54 1.82 -15.89
CA GLU A 83 32.84 2.24 -14.67
C GLU A 83 31.69 3.20 -14.97
N LYS A 84 31.87 4.13 -15.93
CA LYS A 84 30.79 5.00 -16.39
C LYS A 84 29.65 4.22 -17.02
N GLU A 85 29.96 3.20 -17.82
CA GLU A 85 28.96 2.36 -18.48
C GLU A 85 28.15 1.55 -17.46
N GLN A 86 28.81 0.94 -16.47
CA GLN A 86 28.14 0.23 -15.37
C GLN A 86 27.23 1.15 -14.56
N ILE A 87 27.69 2.37 -14.25
CA ILE A 87 26.88 3.36 -13.52
C ILE A 87 25.65 3.77 -14.32
N VAL A 88 25.79 3.96 -15.63
CA VAL A 88 24.67 4.29 -16.53
C VAL A 88 23.65 3.15 -16.61
N GLU A 89 24.10 1.89 -16.63
CA GLU A 89 23.22 0.71 -16.60
C GLU A 89 22.42 0.64 -15.30
N MET A 90 23.08 0.81 -14.15
CA MET A 90 22.40 0.86 -12.84
C MET A 90 21.38 2.00 -12.76
N LEU A 91 21.72 3.18 -13.28
CA LEU A 91 20.81 4.33 -13.40
C LEU A 91 19.57 4.02 -14.25
N TRP A 92 19.72 3.19 -15.29
CA TRP A 92 18.61 2.73 -16.11
C TRP A 92 17.67 1.80 -15.34
N GLY A 93 18.22 0.84 -14.58
CA GLY A 93 17.44 -0.02 -13.71
C GLY A 93 16.59 0.78 -12.71
N LEU A 94 17.23 1.72 -12.00
CA LEU A 94 16.54 2.59 -11.04
C LEU A 94 15.45 3.45 -11.69
N LYS A 95 15.63 3.91 -12.93
CA LYS A 95 14.57 4.63 -13.66
C LYS A 95 13.35 3.77 -13.94
N VAL A 96 13.55 2.48 -14.26
CA VAL A 96 12.46 1.53 -14.48
C VAL A 96 11.69 1.32 -13.17
N ASP A 97 12.40 1.09 -12.07
CA ASP A 97 11.81 0.88 -10.75
C ASP A 97 11.04 2.12 -10.28
N ARG A 98 11.62 3.31 -10.45
CA ARG A 98 10.96 4.59 -10.15
C ARG A 98 9.64 4.73 -10.90
N ASN A 99 9.63 4.42 -12.20
CA ASN A 99 8.42 4.49 -13.03
C ASN A 99 7.35 3.48 -12.58
N ALA A 100 7.75 2.28 -12.19
CA ALA A 100 6.84 1.28 -11.63
C ALA A 100 6.17 1.78 -10.34
N ILE A 101 6.93 2.42 -9.44
CA ILE A 101 6.39 3.03 -8.21
C ILE A 101 5.45 4.20 -8.52
N THR A 102 5.81 5.07 -9.45
CA THR A 102 4.94 6.18 -9.88
C THR A 102 3.60 5.67 -10.40
N ARG A 103 3.58 4.62 -11.22
CA ARG A 103 2.33 4.00 -11.70
C ARG A 103 1.48 3.43 -10.55
N LYS A 104 2.10 2.80 -9.54
CA LYS A 104 1.40 2.31 -8.35
C LYS A 104 0.78 3.46 -7.55
N LEU A 105 1.52 4.54 -7.34
CA LEU A 105 1.04 5.76 -6.67
C LEU A 105 -0.14 6.40 -7.41
N GLU A 106 -0.06 6.52 -8.74
CA GLU A 106 -1.17 7.03 -9.56
C GLU A 106 -2.42 6.16 -9.46
N THR A 107 -2.25 4.83 -9.47
CA THR A 107 -3.36 3.88 -9.36
C THR A 107 -4.09 4.03 -8.02
N ILE A 108 -3.33 4.12 -6.92
CA ILE A 108 -3.89 4.35 -5.58
C ILE A 108 -4.58 5.71 -5.51
N SER A 109 -3.97 6.77 -6.07
CA SER A 109 -4.59 8.10 -6.09
C SER A 109 -5.93 8.13 -6.83
N ARG A 110 -6.04 7.41 -7.96
CA ARG A 110 -7.30 7.32 -8.73
C ARG A 110 -8.34 6.48 -8.01
N ALA A 111 -7.94 5.39 -7.36
CA ALA A 111 -8.85 4.58 -6.54
C ALA A 111 -9.43 5.38 -5.36
N SER A 112 -8.63 6.25 -4.72
CA SER A 112 -9.13 7.16 -3.67
C SER A 112 -10.04 8.26 -4.20
N ALA A 113 -9.85 8.74 -5.44
CA ALA A 113 -10.65 9.81 -6.05
C ALA A 113 -12.00 9.32 -6.61
N GLY A 114 -12.11 8.05 -7.00
CA GLY A 114 -13.37 7.45 -7.46
C GLY A 114 -14.32 7.00 -6.35
N GLN A 115 -13.95 7.18 -5.08
CA GLN A 115 -14.78 6.93 -3.91
C GLN A 115 -15.38 8.21 -3.29
N GLN A 116 -15.21 9.38 -3.93
CA GLN A 116 -15.81 10.66 -3.53
C GLN A 116 -17.10 10.97 -4.28
#